data_AF-A0A4Q0PGQ8-F1
#
_entry.id   AF-A0A4Q0PGQ8-F1
#
_cell.length_a   1.000
_cell.length_b   1.000
_cell.length_c   1.000
_cell.angle_alpha   90.00
_cell.angle_beta   90.00
_cell.angle_gamma   90.00
#
_symmetry.space_group_name_H-M   'P 1'
#
loop_
_entity.id
_entity.type
_entity.pdbx_description
1 polymer ?
#
loop_
_entity_poly.entity_id
_entity_poly.type
_entity_poly.pdbx_seq_one_letter_code
_entity_poly.pdbx_strand_id
1 'polypeptide(L)'
;MIVSTSALLDFLLQTRTQTETICKPLQIEDYVVQPIVDVSPPKWHLGHTTWFFEDFILKKYKSDYKEFDKQFAFVFNSYYESMGARVVRTDRGNLSRPTVEEVYAYRKYVTSALENLLQENDISKELEELIEIGIHHEKQHQELLLTDIKYILGNNPLQPVYSSNFNEYKTISKDAEWLSIKEGIYEIGHNDSGFCYDNELGRHKIFLQEFQISSELVTNAEYLQFIEDGGYDQVLLWHSEGWDWVKNNTISAPQYWQKQDGKWFCYHLNGVQKLDLEAPVTHISYYEAFAYAQWKGLRLPTEFEWEIAQSKFDWGQRWEWTESAYLPYPNYTKAPGALGEYNGKFMVSQKTLRGGSVATSENHTRATYRNFFHPQLRWQFTGLRLAR
;
A
#
# COMPACT_ATOMS: atom_id res chain seq x y z
N MET A 1 -9.32 -23.72 -2.73
CA MET A 1 -10.52 -24.16 -1.97
C MET A 1 -11.73 -23.58 -2.68
N ILE A 2 -12.80 -24.35 -2.92
CA ILE A 2 -14.06 -23.77 -3.41
C ILE A 2 -14.63 -22.96 -2.24
N VAL A 3 -14.51 -21.64 -2.31
CA VAL A 3 -15.16 -20.74 -1.36
C VAL A 3 -16.65 -20.87 -1.65
N SER A 4 -17.46 -21.30 -0.67
CA SER A 4 -18.90 -21.29 -0.87
C SER A 4 -19.38 -19.87 -1.13
N THR A 5 -20.43 -19.67 -1.92
CA THR A 5 -21.01 -18.35 -2.19
C THR A 5 -21.29 -17.56 -0.91
N SER A 6 -21.64 -18.26 0.18
CA SER A 6 -21.79 -17.68 1.53
C SER A 6 -20.48 -17.11 2.09
N ALA A 7 -19.36 -17.83 1.97
CA ALA A 7 -18.07 -17.39 2.48
C ALA A 7 -17.50 -16.22 1.65
N LEU A 8 -17.75 -16.19 0.33
CA LEU A 8 -17.38 -15.06 -0.52
C LEU A 8 -18.19 -13.80 -0.17
N LEU A 9 -19.49 -13.97 0.08
CA LEU A 9 -20.36 -12.89 0.52
C LEU A 9 -19.92 -12.35 1.89
N ASP A 10 -19.64 -13.22 2.86
CA ASP A 10 -19.13 -12.80 4.17
C ASP A 10 -17.82 -12.03 4.04
N PHE A 11 -16.91 -12.50 3.17
CA PHE A 11 -15.64 -11.84 2.91
C PHE A 11 -15.80 -10.45 2.28
N LEU A 12 -16.73 -10.33 1.33
CA LEU A 12 -17.13 -9.05 0.75
C LEU A 12 -17.66 -8.10 1.83
N LEU A 13 -18.66 -8.52 2.60
CA LEU A 13 -19.32 -7.67 3.60
C LEU A 13 -18.39 -7.25 4.73
N GLN A 14 -17.51 -8.15 5.18
CA GLN A 14 -16.46 -7.83 6.14
C GLN A 14 -15.52 -6.75 5.58
N THR A 15 -15.09 -6.91 4.32
CA THR A 15 -14.22 -5.93 3.66
C THR A 15 -14.92 -4.57 3.52
N ARG A 16 -16.18 -4.54 3.06
CA ARG A 16 -16.97 -3.29 2.94
C ARG A 16 -17.11 -2.57 4.28
N THR A 17 -17.37 -3.33 5.35
CA THR A 17 -17.50 -2.82 6.72
C THR A 17 -16.19 -2.27 7.26
N GLN A 18 -15.07 -2.94 6.99
CA GLN A 18 -13.75 -2.49 7.42
C GLN A 18 -13.38 -1.12 6.80
N THR A 19 -13.70 -0.91 5.53
CA THR A 19 -13.48 0.39 4.85
C THR A 19 -14.23 1.53 5.56
N GLU A 20 -15.49 1.30 5.95
CA GLU A 20 -16.29 2.30 6.66
C GLU A 20 -15.81 2.49 8.10
N THR A 21 -15.28 1.44 8.73
CA THR A 21 -14.68 1.50 10.07
C THR A 21 -13.44 2.40 10.09
N ILE A 22 -12.60 2.34 9.05
CA ILE A 22 -11.46 3.25 8.87
C ILE A 22 -11.92 4.72 8.73
N CYS A 23 -13.05 4.97 8.07
CA CYS A 23 -13.52 6.33 7.87
C CYS A 23 -14.29 6.89 9.07
N LYS A 24 -14.85 6.04 9.94
CA LYS A 24 -15.71 6.42 11.07
C LYS A 24 -15.15 7.54 11.98
N PRO A 25 -13.85 7.63 12.29
CA PRO A 25 -13.33 8.69 13.17
C PRO A 25 -13.25 10.09 12.52
N LEU A 26 -13.35 10.17 11.19
CA LEU A 26 -13.14 11.40 10.43
C LEU A 26 -14.27 12.41 10.61
N GLN A 27 -13.93 13.69 10.58
CA GLN A 27 -14.89 14.78 10.38
C GLN A 27 -15.23 14.91 8.89
N ILE A 28 -16.35 15.56 8.56
CA ILE A 28 -16.83 15.67 7.16
C ILE A 28 -15.77 16.35 6.26
N GLU A 29 -15.05 17.34 6.79
CA GLU A 29 -14.02 18.10 6.10
C GLU A 29 -12.82 17.23 5.69
N ASP A 30 -12.47 16.23 6.51
CA ASP A 30 -11.33 15.34 6.29
C ASP A 30 -11.55 14.47 5.04
N TYR A 31 -12.80 14.24 4.63
CA TYR A 31 -13.14 13.42 3.47
C TYR A 31 -12.87 14.09 2.12
N VAL A 32 -12.60 15.40 2.08
CA VAL A 32 -12.70 16.20 0.86
C VAL A 32 -11.34 16.64 0.32
N VAL A 33 -10.37 16.87 1.19
CA VAL A 33 -9.11 17.53 0.81
C VAL A 33 -8.13 16.61 0.10
N GLN A 34 -7.33 17.20 -0.80
CA GLN A 34 -6.22 16.56 -1.50
C GLN A 34 -4.94 17.41 -1.32
N PRO A 35 -4.15 17.15 -0.27
CA PRO A 35 -2.99 17.99 0.06
C PRO A 35 -1.84 17.87 -0.94
N ILE A 36 -1.70 16.70 -1.59
CA ILE A 36 -0.77 16.45 -2.70
C ILE A 36 -1.42 15.55 -3.74
N VAL A 37 -0.88 15.50 -4.97
CA VAL A 37 -1.41 14.68 -6.08
C VAL A 37 -1.49 13.18 -5.74
N ASP A 38 -0.61 12.70 -4.88
CA ASP A 38 -0.53 11.29 -4.56
C ASP A 38 -1.62 10.82 -3.61
N VAL A 39 -2.07 11.72 -2.73
CA VAL A 39 -3.15 11.51 -1.77
C VAL A 39 -4.49 11.68 -2.49
N SER A 40 -5.46 10.82 -2.21
CA SER A 40 -6.85 11.00 -2.66
C SER A 40 -7.76 11.27 -1.46
N PRO A 41 -8.83 12.08 -1.64
CA PRO A 41 -9.78 12.32 -0.56
C PRO A 41 -10.44 11.00 -0.09
N PRO A 42 -10.68 10.80 1.22
CA PRO A 42 -11.33 9.59 1.73
C PRO A 42 -12.67 9.26 1.06
N LYS A 43 -13.50 10.27 0.73
CA LYS A 43 -14.75 10.01 -0.01
C LYS A 43 -14.52 9.51 -1.43
N TRP A 44 -13.39 9.88 -2.05
CA TRP A 44 -13.03 9.38 -3.36
C TRP A 44 -12.70 7.88 -3.29
N HIS A 45 -11.95 7.42 -2.28
CA HIS A 45 -11.71 5.99 -2.08
C HIS A 45 -13.00 5.19 -1.84
N LEU A 46 -13.89 5.71 -1.01
CA LEU A 46 -15.20 5.11 -0.72
C LEU A 46 -16.05 4.95 -2.00
N GLY A 47 -16.08 5.98 -2.84
CA GLY A 47 -16.78 5.94 -4.14
C GLY A 47 -16.08 5.06 -5.16
N HIS A 48 -14.75 5.15 -5.28
CA HIS A 48 -13.94 4.40 -6.23
C HIS A 48 -14.02 2.87 -6.04
N THR A 49 -13.91 2.41 -4.81
CA THR A 49 -14.04 0.98 -4.51
C THR A 49 -15.44 0.46 -4.84
N THR A 50 -16.46 1.30 -4.65
CA THR A 50 -17.86 1.00 -5.00
C THR A 50 -18.10 0.98 -6.50
N TRP A 51 -17.51 1.96 -7.20
CA TRP A 51 -17.50 2.05 -8.65
C TRP A 51 -16.94 0.79 -9.30
N PHE A 52 -15.87 0.21 -8.74
CA PHE A 52 -15.32 -1.04 -9.25
C PHE A 52 -16.41 -2.14 -9.30
N PHE A 53 -17.15 -2.35 -8.21
CA PHE A 53 -18.21 -3.36 -8.18
C PHE A 53 -19.41 -3.00 -9.07
N GLU A 54 -19.79 -1.73 -9.15
CA GLU A 54 -20.90 -1.32 -10.02
C GLU A 54 -20.57 -1.57 -11.50
N ASP A 55 -19.42 -1.07 -11.96
CA ASP A 55 -19.07 -1.05 -13.39
C ASP A 55 -18.55 -2.39 -13.91
N PHE A 56 -17.71 -3.10 -13.14
CA PHE A 56 -17.17 -4.38 -13.60
C PHE A 56 -18.12 -5.55 -13.33
N ILE A 57 -19.01 -5.44 -12.33
CA ILE A 57 -19.84 -6.56 -11.87
C ILE A 57 -21.33 -6.31 -12.11
N LEU A 58 -21.94 -5.36 -11.40
CA LEU A 58 -23.41 -5.25 -11.40
C LEU A 58 -23.97 -4.93 -12.78
N LYS A 59 -23.35 -4.01 -13.54
CA LYS A 59 -23.78 -3.68 -14.91
C LYS A 59 -23.71 -4.86 -15.88
N LYS A 60 -22.79 -5.81 -15.67
CA LYS A 60 -22.56 -6.96 -16.58
C LYS A 60 -23.38 -8.19 -16.16
N TYR A 61 -23.51 -8.45 -14.86
CA TYR A 61 -24.03 -9.72 -14.35
C TYR A 61 -25.42 -9.63 -13.72
N LYS A 62 -25.97 -8.43 -13.46
CA LYS A 62 -27.35 -8.27 -12.98
C LYS A 62 -28.21 -7.60 -14.06
N SER A 63 -29.06 -8.39 -14.72
CA SER A 63 -29.81 -8.00 -15.93
C SER A 63 -30.69 -6.77 -15.77
N ASP A 64 -31.32 -6.60 -14.61
CA ASP A 64 -32.23 -5.48 -14.31
C ASP A 64 -31.58 -4.38 -13.47
N TYR A 65 -30.24 -4.35 -13.45
CA TYR A 65 -29.51 -3.36 -12.66
C TYR A 65 -29.71 -1.94 -13.19
N LYS A 66 -29.92 -1.00 -12.28
CA LYS A 66 -29.97 0.44 -12.57
C LYS A 66 -28.79 1.10 -11.89
N GLU A 67 -28.08 1.92 -12.64
CA GLU A 67 -26.96 2.70 -12.10
C GLU A 67 -27.47 3.65 -11.01
N PHE A 68 -26.66 3.85 -9.97
CA PHE A 68 -26.98 4.81 -8.91
C PHE A 68 -27.02 6.24 -9.45
N ASP A 69 -25.97 6.65 -10.17
CA ASP A 69 -25.88 7.92 -10.90
C ASP A 69 -24.93 7.76 -12.10
N LYS A 70 -25.39 8.15 -13.28
CA LYS A 70 -24.63 8.00 -14.54
C LYS A 70 -23.32 8.80 -14.58
N GLN A 71 -23.16 9.80 -13.71
CA GLN A 71 -21.95 10.62 -13.64
C GLN A 71 -20.89 10.00 -12.72
N PHE A 72 -21.24 9.03 -11.87
CA PHE A 72 -20.32 8.50 -10.87
C PHE A 72 -19.19 7.70 -11.50
N ALA A 73 -19.42 7.04 -12.63
CA ALA A 73 -18.36 6.40 -13.40
C ALA A 73 -17.26 7.38 -13.83
N PHE A 74 -17.63 8.59 -14.26
CA PHE A 74 -16.67 9.64 -14.62
C PHE A 74 -15.88 10.16 -13.40
N VAL A 75 -16.55 10.31 -12.26
CA VAL A 75 -15.95 10.85 -11.03
C VAL A 75 -15.00 9.84 -10.36
N PHE A 76 -15.37 8.56 -10.37
CA PHE A 76 -14.71 7.52 -9.60
C PHE A 76 -13.84 6.57 -10.42
N ASN A 77 -13.83 6.65 -11.75
CA ASN A 77 -12.82 5.94 -12.55
C ASN A 77 -11.41 6.46 -12.19
N SER A 78 -10.53 5.54 -11.76
CA SER A 78 -9.17 5.87 -11.35
C SER A 78 -8.27 6.16 -12.54
N TYR A 79 -8.07 5.17 -13.39
CA TYR A 79 -7.10 5.17 -14.48
C TYR A 79 -7.44 4.20 -15.62
N TYR A 80 -8.62 3.58 -15.63
CA TYR A 80 -9.00 2.66 -16.70
C TYR A 80 -9.42 3.48 -17.93
N GLU A 81 -8.47 3.74 -18.82
CA GLU A 81 -8.71 4.54 -20.03
C GLU A 81 -9.71 3.83 -20.95
N SER A 82 -9.69 2.49 -20.96
CA SER A 82 -10.65 1.67 -21.69
C SER A 82 -12.10 1.75 -21.17
N MET A 83 -12.31 2.25 -19.94
CA MET A 83 -13.65 2.39 -19.32
C MET A 83 -14.26 3.78 -19.54
N GLY A 84 -13.55 4.71 -20.18
CA GLY A 84 -14.06 6.02 -20.57
C GLY A 84 -13.36 7.20 -19.89
N ALA A 85 -13.91 8.40 -20.12
CA ALA A 85 -13.37 9.65 -19.57
C ALA A 85 -13.39 9.65 -18.04
N ARG A 86 -12.45 10.41 -17.44
CA ARG A 86 -12.28 10.50 -15.99
C ARG A 86 -11.94 11.92 -15.54
N VAL A 87 -12.22 12.21 -14.27
CA VAL A 87 -11.68 13.40 -13.59
C VAL A 87 -10.16 13.28 -13.51
N VAL A 88 -9.47 14.38 -13.80
CA VAL A 88 -8.00 14.45 -13.68
C VAL A 88 -7.60 14.23 -12.22
N ARG A 89 -6.62 13.35 -11.97
CA ARG A 89 -6.23 12.94 -10.60
C ARG A 89 -5.91 14.12 -9.67
N THR A 90 -5.32 15.19 -10.20
CA THR A 90 -4.96 16.41 -9.45
C THR A 90 -6.15 17.19 -8.94
N ASP A 91 -7.35 16.95 -9.48
CA ASP A 91 -8.54 17.75 -9.23
C ASP A 91 -9.54 17.03 -8.33
N ARG A 92 -9.19 15.85 -7.78
CA ARG A 92 -10.10 15.08 -6.90
C ARG A 92 -10.48 15.86 -5.66
N GLY A 93 -9.55 16.63 -5.09
CA GLY A 93 -9.80 17.50 -3.94
C GLY A 93 -10.68 18.73 -4.25
N ASN A 94 -10.86 19.09 -5.52
CA ASN A 94 -11.72 20.21 -5.92
C ASN A 94 -13.21 19.82 -5.98
N LEU A 95 -13.51 18.52 -5.85
CA LEU A 95 -14.86 17.98 -5.97
C LEU A 95 -15.58 18.04 -4.62
N SER A 96 -16.30 19.13 -4.35
CA SER A 96 -17.21 19.21 -3.19
C SER A 96 -18.43 18.29 -3.33
N ARG A 97 -18.77 17.87 -4.56
CA ARG A 97 -19.81 16.87 -4.87
C ARG A 97 -19.22 15.66 -5.61
N PRO A 98 -19.75 14.44 -5.41
CA PRO A 98 -20.82 14.10 -4.47
C PRO A 98 -20.40 14.31 -3.00
N THR A 99 -21.40 14.58 -2.14
CA THR A 99 -21.22 14.74 -0.70
C THR A 99 -20.81 13.42 -0.06
N VAL A 100 -20.30 13.48 1.18
CA VAL A 100 -19.99 12.27 1.95
C VAL A 100 -21.23 11.39 2.10
N GLU A 101 -22.38 11.98 2.42
CA GLU A 101 -23.66 11.27 2.53
C GLU A 101 -24.08 10.58 1.22
N GLU A 102 -23.97 11.27 0.08
CA GLU A 102 -24.27 10.71 -1.25
C GLU A 102 -23.36 9.51 -1.57
N VAL A 103 -22.08 9.58 -1.19
CA VAL A 103 -21.12 8.47 -1.37
C VAL A 103 -21.48 7.28 -0.47
N TYR A 104 -21.89 7.49 0.78
CA TYR A 104 -22.37 6.41 1.64
C TYR A 104 -23.69 5.80 1.15
N ALA A 105 -24.60 6.61 0.61
CA ALA A 105 -25.82 6.13 -0.03
C ALA A 105 -25.50 5.25 -1.25
N TYR A 106 -24.51 5.68 -2.07
CA TYR A 106 -24.01 4.90 -3.18
C TYR A 106 -23.38 3.57 -2.74
N ARG A 107 -22.52 3.59 -1.71
CA ARG A 107 -21.95 2.37 -1.11
C ARG A 107 -23.02 1.39 -0.71
N LYS A 108 -24.03 1.85 0.03
CA LYS A 108 -25.15 1.02 0.50
C LYS A 108 -25.93 0.42 -0.66
N TYR A 109 -26.25 1.23 -1.67
CA TYR A 109 -26.99 0.80 -2.86
C TYR A 109 -26.29 -0.37 -3.59
N VAL A 110 -25.01 -0.20 -3.88
CA VAL A 110 -24.19 -1.20 -4.58
C VAL A 110 -23.98 -2.44 -3.72
N THR A 111 -23.70 -2.29 -2.42
CA THR A 111 -23.55 -3.43 -1.51
C THR A 111 -24.83 -4.27 -1.45
N SER A 112 -26.01 -3.66 -1.31
CA SER A 112 -27.29 -4.40 -1.32
C SER A 112 -27.55 -5.09 -2.66
N ALA A 113 -27.16 -4.49 -3.78
CA ALA A 113 -27.29 -5.12 -5.09
C ALA A 113 -26.34 -6.33 -5.25
N LEU A 114 -25.13 -6.28 -4.70
CA LEU A 114 -24.18 -7.40 -4.67
C LEU A 114 -24.67 -8.53 -3.77
N GLU A 115 -25.21 -8.21 -2.58
CA GLU A 115 -25.83 -9.19 -1.69
C GLU A 115 -26.92 -9.98 -2.42
N ASN A 116 -27.84 -9.27 -3.09
CA ASN A 116 -28.91 -9.91 -3.86
C ASN A 116 -28.34 -10.76 -5.01
N LEU A 117 -27.35 -10.24 -5.76
CA LEU A 117 -26.72 -11.00 -6.85
C LEU A 117 -26.10 -12.33 -6.36
N LEU A 118 -25.45 -12.30 -5.20
CA LEU A 118 -24.78 -13.46 -4.59
C LEU A 118 -25.74 -14.43 -3.91
N GLN A 119 -26.92 -13.98 -3.46
CA GLN A 119 -27.93 -14.83 -2.83
C GLN A 119 -28.88 -15.49 -3.83
N GLU A 120 -29.11 -14.87 -4.99
CA GLU A 120 -30.14 -15.30 -5.95
C GLU A 120 -29.70 -16.46 -6.85
N ASN A 121 -28.40 -16.76 -7.01
CA ASN A 121 -27.91 -17.65 -8.07
C ASN A 121 -26.69 -18.51 -7.71
N ASP A 122 -26.53 -19.64 -8.42
CA ASP A 122 -25.21 -20.22 -8.65
C ASP A 122 -24.41 -19.26 -9.53
N ILE A 123 -23.37 -18.65 -8.97
CA ILE A 123 -22.51 -17.72 -9.68
C ILE A 123 -21.46 -18.48 -10.50
N SER A 124 -21.15 -17.98 -11.70
CA SER A 124 -20.07 -18.54 -12.51
C SER A 124 -18.72 -18.31 -11.83
N LYS A 125 -17.76 -19.22 -12.05
CA LYS A 125 -16.38 -19.04 -11.59
C LYS A 125 -15.73 -17.71 -12.01
N GLU A 126 -16.02 -17.21 -13.22
CA GLU A 126 -15.54 -15.90 -13.69
C GLU A 126 -16.04 -14.76 -12.79
N LEU A 127 -17.29 -14.83 -12.33
CA LEU A 127 -17.89 -13.85 -11.43
C LEU A 127 -17.31 -13.98 -10.02
N GLU A 128 -17.09 -15.19 -9.51
CA GLU A 128 -16.40 -15.43 -8.23
C GLU A 128 -15.02 -14.76 -8.21
N GLU A 129 -14.20 -15.04 -9.24
CA GLU A 129 -12.85 -14.48 -9.38
C GLU A 129 -12.89 -12.95 -9.48
N LEU A 130 -13.86 -12.38 -10.21
CA LEU A 130 -13.99 -10.92 -10.34
C LEU A 130 -14.41 -10.23 -9.04
N ILE A 131 -15.29 -10.87 -8.25
CA ILE A 131 -15.66 -10.38 -6.92
C ILE A 131 -14.45 -10.43 -5.99
N GLU A 132 -13.68 -11.53 -6.02
CA GLU A 132 -12.46 -11.67 -5.21
C GLU A 132 -11.42 -10.59 -5.58
N ILE A 133 -11.22 -10.30 -6.88
CA ILE A 133 -10.40 -9.17 -7.34
C ILE A 133 -10.91 -7.85 -6.75
N GLY A 134 -12.23 -7.59 -6.80
CA GLY A 134 -12.83 -6.38 -6.24
C GLY A 134 -12.61 -6.24 -4.73
N ILE A 135 -12.69 -7.35 -4.00
CA ILE A 135 -12.41 -7.40 -2.55
C ILE A 135 -10.94 -7.02 -2.29
N HIS A 136 -10.00 -7.63 -3.00
CA HIS A 136 -8.57 -7.32 -2.83
C HIS A 136 -8.24 -5.90 -3.29
N HIS A 137 -8.87 -5.39 -4.34
CA HIS A 137 -8.78 -3.98 -4.75
C HIS A 137 -9.27 -3.03 -3.65
N GLU A 138 -10.41 -3.31 -3.01
CA GLU A 138 -10.88 -2.50 -1.88
C GLU A 138 -9.92 -2.56 -0.69
N LYS A 139 -9.28 -3.71 -0.43
CA LYS A 139 -8.25 -3.84 0.61
C LYS A 139 -6.98 -3.02 0.32
N GLN A 140 -6.55 -2.91 -0.94
CA GLN A 140 -5.48 -1.95 -1.30
C GLN A 140 -5.91 -0.52 -0.95
N HIS A 141 -7.17 -0.19 -1.25
CA HIS A 141 -7.74 1.11 -0.92
C HIS A 141 -7.96 1.36 0.57
N GLN A 142 -8.10 0.32 1.40
CA GLN A 142 -8.13 0.44 2.86
C GLN A 142 -6.76 0.88 3.41
N GLU A 143 -5.68 0.31 2.88
CA GLU A 143 -4.33 0.76 3.23
C GLU A 143 -4.08 2.20 2.76
N LEU A 144 -4.44 2.51 1.49
CA LEU A 144 -4.34 3.87 0.97
C LEU A 144 -5.17 4.86 1.80
N LEU A 145 -6.38 4.49 2.22
CA LEU A 145 -7.21 5.32 3.10
C LEU A 145 -6.45 5.70 4.38
N LEU A 146 -5.82 4.74 5.05
CA LEU A 146 -5.06 5.02 6.28
C LEU A 146 -3.85 5.93 6.01
N THR A 147 -3.11 5.70 4.93
CA THR A 147 -1.94 6.54 4.59
C THR A 147 -2.35 7.95 4.18
N ASP A 148 -3.46 8.07 3.46
CA ASP A 148 -3.97 9.33 2.92
C ASP A 148 -4.63 10.16 4.02
N ILE A 149 -5.41 9.53 4.92
CA ILE A 149 -5.91 10.13 6.16
C ILE A 149 -4.73 10.63 7.01
N LYS A 150 -3.71 9.79 7.21
CA LYS A 150 -2.53 10.19 7.99
C LYS A 150 -1.85 11.42 7.38
N TYR A 151 -1.75 11.49 6.05
CA TYR A 151 -1.17 12.64 5.38
C TYR A 151 -2.04 13.90 5.55
N ILE A 152 -3.35 13.78 5.40
CA ILE A 152 -4.30 14.89 5.57
C ILE A 152 -4.19 15.49 6.98
N LEU A 153 -4.20 14.65 8.00
CA LEU A 153 -4.21 15.09 9.40
C LEU A 153 -2.80 15.46 9.90
N GLY A 154 -1.77 14.69 9.54
CA GLY A 154 -0.41 14.88 10.01
C GLY A 154 0.30 16.11 9.45
N ASN A 155 -0.16 16.61 8.29
CA ASN A 155 0.31 17.88 7.71
C ASN A 155 -0.58 19.08 8.07
N ASN A 156 -1.68 18.87 8.79
CA ASN A 156 -2.45 19.98 9.35
C ASN A 156 -1.65 20.63 10.49
N PRO A 157 -1.52 21.97 10.56
CA PRO A 157 -0.81 22.65 11.65
C PRO A 157 -1.33 22.33 13.06
N LEU A 158 -2.60 21.93 13.17
CA LEU A 158 -3.22 21.53 14.44
C LEU A 158 -2.98 20.06 14.79
N GLN A 159 -2.46 19.26 13.83
CA GLN A 159 -2.14 17.84 13.97
C GLN A 159 -3.22 17.03 14.72
N PRO A 160 -4.48 17.05 14.24
CA PRO A 160 -5.58 16.38 14.90
C PRO A 160 -5.33 14.87 15.03
N VAL A 161 -5.85 14.29 16.11
CA VAL A 161 -5.78 12.85 16.36
C VAL A 161 -6.85 12.15 15.54
N TYR A 162 -6.46 11.14 14.75
CA TYR A 162 -7.42 10.28 14.04
C TYR A 162 -8.14 9.33 15.00
N SER A 163 -7.39 8.58 15.81
CA SER A 163 -7.96 7.65 16.79
C SER A 163 -6.97 7.33 17.90
N SER A 164 -7.40 7.39 19.16
CA SER A 164 -6.58 6.99 20.31
C SER A 164 -6.22 5.51 20.32
N ASN A 165 -6.96 4.68 19.57
CA ASN A 165 -6.85 3.22 19.61
C ASN A 165 -6.05 2.64 18.44
N PHE A 166 -5.51 3.49 17.56
CA PHE A 166 -4.67 3.02 16.46
C PHE A 166 -3.22 2.92 16.92
N ASN A 167 -2.63 1.73 16.81
CA ASN A 167 -1.23 1.50 17.07
C ASN A 167 -0.48 1.27 15.76
N GLU A 168 0.51 2.12 15.46
CA GLU A 168 1.23 2.08 14.18
C GLU A 168 2.46 1.17 14.18
N TYR A 169 2.77 0.51 15.29
CA TYR A 169 3.90 -0.41 15.35
C TYR A 169 3.82 -1.36 16.54
N LYS A 170 4.55 -2.46 16.44
CA LYS A 170 4.97 -3.25 17.60
C LYS A 170 6.46 -2.98 17.80
N THR A 171 6.90 -2.86 19.04
CA THR A 171 8.34 -2.80 19.32
C THR A 171 9.00 -4.08 18.83
N ILE A 172 10.20 -3.94 18.29
CA ILE A 172 11.00 -5.06 17.77
C ILE A 172 12.19 -5.34 18.67
N SER A 173 12.78 -6.53 18.52
CA SER A 173 14.02 -6.85 19.22
C SER A 173 15.14 -5.90 18.76
N LYS A 174 16.00 -5.48 19.69
CA LYS A 174 17.25 -4.78 19.34
C LYS A 174 18.34 -5.73 18.86
N ASP A 175 18.19 -7.01 19.16
CA ASP A 175 19.18 -8.03 18.84
C ASP A 175 18.82 -8.66 17.49
N ALA A 176 19.17 -7.94 16.41
CA ALA A 176 19.02 -8.44 15.05
C ALA A 176 20.00 -9.60 14.78
N GLU A 177 19.50 -10.72 14.31
CA GLU A 177 20.30 -11.85 13.85
C GLU A 177 20.53 -11.78 12.33
N TRP A 178 21.68 -12.28 11.88
CA TRP A 178 21.97 -12.40 10.45
C TRP A 178 21.60 -13.80 9.96
N LEU A 179 20.50 -13.88 9.22
CA LEU A 179 19.94 -15.12 8.72
C LEU A 179 20.61 -15.51 7.40
N SER A 180 21.41 -16.58 7.42
CA SER A 180 22.09 -17.06 6.21
C SER A 180 21.15 -17.82 5.27
N ILE A 181 21.28 -17.52 3.98
CA ILE A 181 20.67 -18.24 2.86
C ILE A 181 21.80 -18.73 1.96
N LYS A 182 21.79 -20.04 1.67
CA LYS A 182 22.83 -20.65 0.83
C LYS A 182 22.68 -20.17 -0.62
N GLU A 183 23.78 -20.18 -1.35
CA GLU A 183 23.70 -20.00 -2.80
C GLU A 183 22.91 -21.14 -3.46
N GLY A 184 22.20 -20.83 -4.55
CA GLY A 184 21.46 -21.85 -5.27
C GLY A 184 20.43 -21.32 -6.26
N ILE A 185 19.76 -22.27 -6.92
CA ILE A 185 18.62 -21.99 -7.78
C ILE A 185 17.35 -22.08 -6.95
N TYR A 186 16.58 -20.99 -6.95
CA TYR A 186 15.33 -20.84 -6.21
C TYR A 186 14.17 -20.59 -7.18
N GLU A 187 12.95 -20.89 -6.72
CA GLU A 187 11.72 -20.58 -7.46
C GLU A 187 11.03 -19.37 -6.83
N ILE A 188 10.72 -18.37 -7.65
CA ILE A 188 10.07 -17.11 -7.27
C ILE A 188 8.70 -17.02 -7.94
N GLY A 189 7.74 -16.42 -7.24
CA GLY A 189 6.40 -16.12 -7.73
C GLY A 189 5.33 -17.05 -7.18
N HIS A 190 4.08 -16.63 -7.37
CA HIS A 190 2.90 -17.30 -6.82
C HIS A 190 2.81 -18.77 -7.27
N ASN A 191 2.46 -19.66 -6.33
CA ASN A 191 2.54 -21.10 -6.54
C ASN A 191 1.36 -21.91 -5.97
N ASP A 192 0.34 -21.23 -5.45
CA ASP A 192 -0.84 -21.88 -4.89
C ASP A 192 -2.13 -21.50 -5.63
N SER A 193 -3.26 -22.03 -5.15
CA SER A 193 -4.59 -21.83 -5.75
C SER A 193 -5.37 -20.65 -5.18
N GLY A 194 -4.80 -19.92 -4.21
CA GLY A 194 -5.39 -18.73 -3.63
C GLY A 194 -5.17 -17.51 -4.52
N PHE A 195 -5.83 -16.41 -4.13
CA PHE A 195 -5.75 -15.15 -4.85
C PHE A 195 -4.32 -14.65 -5.02
N CYS A 196 -3.99 -14.24 -6.24
CA CYS A 196 -2.86 -13.36 -6.50
C CYS A 196 -3.15 -12.35 -7.60
N TYR A 197 -2.40 -11.25 -7.60
CA TYR A 197 -2.30 -10.34 -8.72
C TYR A 197 -1.49 -10.96 -9.86
N ASP A 198 -1.76 -10.50 -11.07
CA ASP A 198 -1.09 -10.93 -12.29
C ASP A 198 0.43 -10.67 -12.27
N ASN A 199 0.87 -9.61 -11.60
CA ASN A 199 2.28 -9.24 -11.46
C ASN A 199 3.14 -10.23 -10.65
N GLU A 200 2.52 -11.24 -10.05
CA GLU A 200 3.16 -12.28 -9.25
C GLU A 200 3.12 -13.66 -9.91
N LEU A 201 2.39 -13.77 -11.02
CA LEU A 201 2.38 -14.94 -11.88
C LEU A 201 3.65 -15.03 -12.73
N GLY A 202 3.83 -16.16 -13.40
CA GLY A 202 5.07 -16.45 -14.13
C GLY A 202 6.15 -17.00 -13.21
N ARG A 203 5.78 -17.97 -12.37
CA ARG A 203 6.71 -18.64 -11.45
C ARG A 203 7.94 -19.13 -12.21
N HIS A 204 9.11 -18.71 -11.77
CA HIS A 204 10.35 -18.88 -12.53
C HIS A 204 11.53 -19.14 -11.61
N LYS A 205 12.64 -19.59 -12.21
CA LYS A 205 13.88 -19.87 -11.50
C LYS A 205 14.80 -18.66 -11.54
N ILE A 206 15.42 -18.37 -10.41
CA ILE A 206 16.52 -17.41 -10.28
C ILE A 206 17.68 -18.05 -9.55
N PHE A 207 18.90 -17.63 -9.86
CA PHE A 207 20.08 -17.96 -9.08
C PHE A 207 20.32 -16.86 -8.05
N LEU A 208 20.41 -17.23 -6.76
CA LEU A 208 20.84 -16.34 -5.69
C LEU A 208 22.24 -16.77 -5.24
N GLN A 209 23.13 -15.78 -5.09
CA GLN A 209 24.40 -15.98 -4.38
C GLN A 209 24.12 -16.22 -2.88
N GLU A 210 25.12 -16.70 -2.15
CA GLU A 210 25.03 -16.71 -0.69
C GLU A 210 24.86 -15.28 -0.18
N PHE A 211 23.92 -15.09 0.74
CA PHE A 211 23.68 -13.80 1.39
C PHE A 211 23.20 -14.00 2.82
N GLN A 212 23.25 -12.91 3.59
CA GLN A 212 22.58 -12.83 4.89
C GLN A 212 21.58 -11.68 4.89
N ILE A 213 20.47 -11.87 5.59
CA ILE A 213 19.45 -10.85 5.79
C ILE A 213 19.15 -10.69 7.28
N SER A 214 18.91 -9.46 7.72
CA SER A 214 18.58 -9.16 9.11
C SER A 214 17.23 -9.79 9.50
N SER A 215 17.15 -10.42 10.67
CA SER A 215 15.89 -10.91 11.25
C SER A 215 14.96 -9.79 11.67
N GLU A 216 15.48 -8.58 11.87
CA GLU A 216 14.72 -7.39 12.31
C GLU A 216 14.77 -6.25 11.30
N LEU A 217 13.77 -5.37 11.38
CA LEU A 217 13.76 -4.07 10.69
C LEU A 217 14.73 -3.09 11.36
N VAL A 218 15.15 -2.07 10.62
CA VAL A 218 15.92 -0.96 11.21
C VAL A 218 15.04 -0.15 12.16
N THR A 219 15.56 0.15 13.35
CA THR A 219 14.86 0.92 14.38
C THR A 219 15.02 2.43 14.20
N ASN A 220 14.13 3.20 14.84
CA ASN A 220 14.26 4.65 14.97
C ASN A 220 15.57 5.05 15.68
N ALA A 221 16.06 4.27 16.65
CA ALA A 221 17.35 4.51 17.30
C ALA A 221 18.51 4.48 16.30
N GLU A 222 18.57 3.43 15.49
CA GLU A 222 19.65 3.27 14.52
C GLU A 222 19.53 4.29 13.37
N TYR A 223 18.31 4.65 12.97
CA TYR A 223 18.08 5.70 11.98
C TYR A 223 18.43 7.10 12.51
N LEU A 224 18.20 7.35 13.80
CA LEU A 224 18.61 8.60 14.43
C LEU A 224 20.15 8.74 14.43
N GLN A 225 20.90 7.66 14.65
CA GLN A 225 22.37 7.69 14.52
C GLN A 225 22.81 8.11 13.11
N PHE A 226 22.16 7.60 12.06
CA PHE A 226 22.42 8.03 10.69
C PHE A 226 22.19 9.53 10.50
N ILE A 227 21.13 10.08 11.08
CA ILE A 227 20.86 11.54 11.05
C ILE A 227 21.95 12.31 11.81
N GLU A 228 22.30 11.86 13.01
CA GLU A 228 23.27 12.54 13.89
C GLU A 228 24.70 12.53 13.34
N ASP A 229 25.06 11.49 12.58
CA ASP A 229 26.32 11.40 11.83
C ASP A 229 26.30 12.25 10.53
N GLY A 230 25.24 13.01 10.27
CA GLY A 230 25.13 13.87 9.09
C GLY A 230 24.78 13.11 7.81
N GLY A 231 24.04 11.99 7.91
CA GLY A 231 23.66 11.16 6.77
C GLY A 231 22.97 11.92 5.63
N TYR A 232 22.17 12.95 5.96
CA TYR A 232 21.51 13.84 4.98
C TYR A 232 22.42 14.94 4.40
N ASP A 233 23.65 15.08 4.89
CA ASP A 233 24.64 16.06 4.42
C ASP A 233 25.80 15.42 3.63
N GLN A 234 25.87 14.08 3.61
CA GLN A 234 26.96 13.32 3.00
C GLN A 234 26.59 12.78 1.61
N VAL A 235 26.87 13.56 0.55
CA VAL A 235 26.53 13.24 -0.85
C VAL A 235 26.94 11.82 -1.31
N LEU A 236 28.05 11.28 -0.81
CA LEU A 236 28.56 9.96 -1.24
C LEU A 236 27.70 8.78 -0.77
N LEU A 237 26.77 9.00 0.15
CA LEU A 237 25.82 7.98 0.60
C LEU A 237 24.63 7.81 -0.36
N TRP A 238 24.39 8.78 -1.24
CA TRP A 238 23.15 8.89 -2.00
C TRP A 238 23.37 8.57 -3.48
N HIS A 239 22.34 8.00 -4.12
CA HIS A 239 22.22 8.11 -5.58
C HIS A 239 22.09 9.57 -5.99
N SER A 240 22.55 9.93 -7.20
CA SER A 240 22.48 11.30 -7.71
C SER A 240 21.06 11.88 -7.64
N GLU A 241 20.06 11.14 -8.14
CA GLU A 241 18.67 11.57 -8.10
C GLU A 241 18.13 11.69 -6.66
N GLY A 242 18.57 10.80 -5.77
CA GLY A 242 18.24 10.87 -4.34
C GLY A 242 18.85 12.11 -3.66
N TRP A 243 20.09 12.45 -3.98
CA TRP A 243 20.74 13.65 -3.48
C TRP A 243 20.04 14.93 -3.96
N ASP A 244 19.73 15.01 -5.26
CA ASP A 244 18.99 16.13 -5.82
C ASP A 244 17.61 16.26 -5.15
N TRP A 245 16.93 15.13 -4.91
CA TRP A 245 15.66 15.11 -4.19
C TRP A 245 15.80 15.61 -2.74
N VAL A 246 16.83 15.17 -1.99
CA VAL A 246 17.11 15.66 -0.63
C VAL A 246 17.31 17.18 -0.63
N LYS A 247 18.12 17.70 -1.57
CA LYS A 247 18.41 19.15 -1.67
C LYS A 247 17.18 19.96 -2.08
N ASN A 248 16.45 19.53 -3.11
CA ASN A 248 15.32 20.27 -3.67
C ASN A 248 14.12 20.30 -2.72
N ASN A 249 13.96 19.28 -1.88
CA ASN A 249 12.83 19.17 -0.94
C ASN A 249 13.25 19.46 0.51
N THR A 250 14.52 19.80 0.76
CA THR A 250 15.07 20.09 2.09
C THR A 250 14.82 18.95 3.09
N ILE A 251 15.08 17.71 2.67
CA ILE A 251 14.83 16.53 3.50
C ILE A 251 15.94 16.37 4.54
N SER A 252 15.56 16.15 5.81
CA SER A 252 16.52 16.01 6.91
C SER A 252 16.17 14.92 7.94
N ALA A 253 15.01 14.28 7.80
CA ALA A 253 14.50 13.23 8.69
C ALA A 253 13.32 12.52 8.01
N PRO A 254 12.95 11.29 8.44
CA PRO A 254 11.75 10.58 7.99
C PRO A 254 10.48 11.44 8.06
N GLN A 255 9.48 11.14 7.23
CA GLN A 255 8.26 11.95 7.21
C GLN A 255 7.56 11.89 8.57
N TYR A 256 6.99 13.02 8.99
CA TYR A 256 6.32 13.23 10.28
C TYR A 256 7.25 13.35 11.51
N TRP A 257 8.56 13.18 11.35
CA TRP A 257 9.50 13.49 12.43
C TRP A 257 9.65 15.00 12.62
N GLN A 258 9.72 15.43 13.87
CA GLN A 258 9.83 16.83 14.26
C GLN A 258 10.85 16.97 15.38
N LYS A 259 11.70 18.00 15.29
CA LYS A 259 12.66 18.33 16.35
C LYS A 259 12.18 19.57 17.09
N GLN A 260 11.90 19.44 18.39
CA GLN A 260 11.43 20.51 19.26
C GLN A 260 12.27 20.50 20.55
N ASP A 261 12.87 21.64 20.92
CA ASP A 261 13.74 21.78 22.10
C ASP A 261 14.82 20.69 22.23
N GLY A 262 15.44 20.33 21.10
CA GLY A 262 16.49 19.31 21.04
C GLY A 262 15.98 17.85 21.14
N LYS A 263 14.66 17.63 21.22
CA LYS A 263 14.04 16.30 21.29
C LYS A 263 13.30 15.98 20.00
N TRP A 264 13.29 14.70 19.64
CA TRP A 264 12.55 14.19 18.49
C TRP A 264 11.15 13.72 18.89
N PHE A 265 10.18 14.09 18.07
CA PHE A 265 8.77 13.71 18.12
C PHE A 265 8.36 13.16 16.76
N CYS A 266 7.29 12.38 16.73
CA CYS A 266 6.69 11.87 15.50
C CYS A 266 5.18 12.03 15.59
N TYR A 267 4.54 12.43 14.48
CA TYR A 267 3.10 12.35 14.35
C TYR A 267 2.66 10.93 13.95
N HIS A 268 1.83 10.34 14.79
CA HIS A 268 1.13 9.08 14.55
C HIS A 268 -0.38 9.36 14.43
N LEU A 269 -1.15 8.40 13.92
CA LEU A 269 -2.61 8.46 13.85
C LEU A 269 -3.27 8.59 15.24
N ASN A 270 -2.58 8.24 16.32
CA ASN A 270 -3.01 8.48 17.70
C ASN A 270 -2.43 9.77 18.32
N GLY A 271 -1.77 10.63 17.52
CA GLY A 271 -1.27 11.94 17.90
C GLY A 271 0.25 12.09 17.85
N VAL A 272 0.73 13.28 18.21
CA VAL A 272 2.16 13.58 18.34
C VAL A 272 2.71 12.94 19.60
N GLN A 273 3.76 12.15 19.46
CA GLN A 273 4.41 11.45 20.56
C GLN A 273 5.92 11.67 20.50
N LYS A 274 6.61 11.53 21.64
CA LYS A 274 8.07 11.47 21.66
C LYS A 274 8.50 10.28 20.79
N LEU A 275 9.55 10.46 19.98
CA LEU A 275 10.05 9.41 19.11
C LEU A 275 10.42 8.17 19.94
N ASP A 276 9.73 7.06 19.67
CA ASP A 276 10.02 5.77 20.25
C ASP A 276 11.22 5.15 19.54
N LEU A 277 12.32 4.97 20.27
CA LEU A 277 13.58 4.50 19.73
C LEU A 277 13.57 3.00 19.39
N GLU A 278 12.63 2.22 19.92
CA GLU A 278 12.53 0.77 19.71
C GLU A 278 11.53 0.40 18.60
N ALA A 279 10.83 1.39 18.04
CA ALA A 279 9.93 1.18 16.92
C ALA A 279 10.72 1.07 15.59
N PRO A 280 10.25 0.26 14.63
CA PRO A 280 10.82 0.23 13.29
C PRO A 280 10.61 1.58 12.60
N VAL A 281 11.68 2.08 11.96
CA VAL A 281 11.62 3.32 11.18
C VAL A 281 10.55 3.21 10.09
N THR A 282 9.86 4.31 9.85
CA THR A 282 8.73 4.38 8.93
C THR A 282 8.73 5.67 8.12
N HIS A 283 8.00 5.67 7.01
CA HIS A 283 7.79 6.81 6.12
C HIS A 283 9.09 7.38 5.55
N ILE A 284 9.93 6.47 5.06
CA ILE A 284 11.17 6.76 4.35
C ILE A 284 11.04 6.38 2.87
N SER A 285 11.70 7.14 2.03
CA SER A 285 11.81 6.88 0.59
C SER A 285 12.76 5.70 0.33
N TYR A 286 12.75 5.17 -0.89
CA TYR A 286 13.79 4.25 -1.33
C TYR A 286 15.17 4.91 -1.25
N TYR A 287 15.28 6.20 -1.61
CA TYR A 287 16.55 6.93 -1.55
C TYR A 287 17.11 6.98 -0.13
N GLU A 288 16.27 7.29 0.86
CA GLU A 288 16.61 7.24 2.28
C GLU A 288 17.03 5.84 2.72
N ALA A 289 16.27 4.80 2.32
CA ALA A 289 16.58 3.42 2.67
C ALA A 289 17.93 2.96 2.10
N PHE A 290 18.21 3.30 0.84
CA PHE A 290 19.48 3.03 0.18
C PHE A 290 20.64 3.75 0.88
N ALA A 291 20.50 5.06 1.13
CA ALA A 291 21.57 5.85 1.73
C ALA A 291 21.91 5.39 3.16
N TYR A 292 20.88 5.01 3.92
CA TYR A 292 21.07 4.39 5.22
C TYR A 292 21.87 3.07 5.11
N ALA A 293 21.51 2.20 4.17
CA ALA A 293 22.23 0.94 3.97
C ALA A 293 23.70 1.18 3.58
N GLN A 294 23.97 2.17 2.72
CA GLN A 294 25.34 2.59 2.37
C GLN A 294 26.13 3.08 3.59
N TRP A 295 25.51 3.90 4.45
CA TRP A 295 26.14 4.38 5.69
C TRP A 295 26.53 3.25 6.63
N LYS A 296 25.70 2.20 6.73
CA LYS A 296 26.04 0.99 7.49
C LYS A 296 27.09 0.10 6.82
N GLY A 297 27.50 0.37 5.58
CA GLY A 297 28.34 -0.52 4.78
C GLY A 297 27.63 -1.82 4.38
N LEU A 298 26.31 -1.76 4.23
CA LEU A 298 25.42 -2.87 3.90
C LEU A 298 24.62 -2.53 2.63
N ARG A 299 23.59 -3.34 2.32
CA ARG A 299 22.70 -3.11 1.17
C ARG A 299 21.25 -3.45 1.52
N LEU A 300 20.34 -3.09 0.63
CA LEU A 300 18.97 -3.60 0.65
C LEU A 300 18.94 -5.00 0.01
N PRO A 301 18.04 -5.91 0.45
CA PRO A 301 17.81 -7.16 -0.24
C PRO A 301 17.14 -6.91 -1.59
N THR A 302 17.40 -7.76 -2.58
CA THR A 302 16.52 -7.87 -3.75
C THR A 302 15.15 -8.43 -3.34
N GLU A 303 14.10 -8.21 -4.14
CA GLU A 303 12.78 -8.80 -3.86
C GLU A 303 12.82 -10.34 -3.82
N PHE A 304 13.78 -10.94 -4.54
CA PHE A 304 13.99 -12.38 -4.60
C PHE A 304 14.67 -12.92 -3.35
N GLU A 305 15.71 -12.24 -2.86
CA GLU A 305 16.34 -12.56 -1.58
C GLU A 305 15.33 -12.46 -0.43
N TRP A 306 14.49 -11.42 -0.44
CA TRP A 306 13.43 -11.26 0.54
C TRP A 306 12.42 -12.42 0.50
N GLU A 307 11.89 -12.75 -0.69
CA GLU A 307 10.89 -13.81 -0.85
C GLU A 307 11.38 -15.19 -0.39
N ILE A 308 12.65 -15.51 -0.64
CA ILE A 308 13.26 -16.77 -0.21
C ILE A 308 13.52 -16.81 1.29
N ALA A 309 13.82 -15.66 1.91
CA ALA A 309 14.13 -15.60 3.33
C ALA A 309 12.91 -15.37 4.24
N GLN A 310 11.76 -14.94 3.69
CA GLN A 310 10.61 -14.45 4.46
C GLN A 310 10.12 -15.41 5.56
N SER A 311 10.25 -16.72 5.39
CA SER A 311 9.80 -17.70 6.40
C SER A 311 10.71 -17.79 7.63
N LYS A 312 11.81 -17.02 7.65
CA LYS A 312 12.81 -17.02 8.73
C LYS A 312 12.73 -15.79 9.63
N PHE A 313 11.83 -14.85 9.35
CA PHE A 313 11.64 -13.63 10.14
C PHE A 313 10.17 -13.19 10.11
N ASP A 314 9.79 -12.37 11.08
CA ASP A 314 8.47 -11.76 11.09
C ASP A 314 8.42 -10.54 10.15
N TRP A 315 7.32 -10.41 9.42
CA TRP A 315 7.04 -9.30 8.51
C TRP A 315 5.62 -8.77 8.69
N GLY A 316 5.29 -7.68 8.02
CA GLY A 316 3.96 -7.04 8.08
C GLY A 316 3.90 -5.80 8.96
N GLN A 317 5.01 -5.35 9.54
CA GLN A 317 5.05 -4.06 10.23
C GLN A 317 5.26 -2.89 9.28
N ARG A 318 6.06 -3.08 8.22
CA ARG A 318 6.39 -2.06 7.22
C ARG A 318 6.49 -2.72 5.86
N TRP A 319 6.07 -2.01 4.82
CA TRP A 319 6.54 -2.33 3.48
C TRP A 319 8.05 -2.11 3.43
N GLU A 320 8.79 -3.16 3.12
CA GLU A 320 10.24 -3.15 3.15
C GLU A 320 10.77 -2.83 1.74
N TRP A 321 11.47 -1.70 1.60
CA TRP A 321 12.11 -1.35 0.33
C TRP A 321 13.12 -2.41 -0.09
N THR A 322 13.04 -2.83 -1.35
CA THR A 322 14.01 -3.76 -1.95
C THR A 322 14.86 -3.06 -3.00
N GLU A 323 15.99 -3.67 -3.33
CA GLU A 323 16.89 -3.21 -4.38
C GLU A 323 16.33 -3.46 -5.79
N SER A 324 15.21 -4.20 -5.91
CA SER A 324 14.62 -4.57 -7.18
C SER A 324 13.73 -3.46 -7.78
N ALA A 325 13.88 -3.24 -9.08
CA ALA A 325 12.92 -2.46 -9.86
C ALA A 325 11.63 -3.27 -10.07
N TYR A 326 10.49 -2.59 -10.10
CA TYR A 326 9.21 -3.21 -10.39
C TYR A 326 9.08 -3.53 -11.88
N LEU A 327 9.62 -4.69 -12.26
CA LEU A 327 9.62 -5.22 -13.62
C LEU A 327 8.67 -6.41 -13.75
N PRO A 328 8.18 -6.72 -14.97
CA PRO A 328 7.46 -7.95 -15.21
C PRO A 328 8.36 -9.15 -14.90
N TYR A 329 7.79 -10.17 -14.24
CA TYR A 329 8.45 -11.48 -14.19
C TYR A 329 8.56 -12.09 -15.59
N PRO A 330 9.51 -13.02 -15.80
CA PRO A 330 9.58 -13.78 -17.04
C PRO A 330 8.23 -14.40 -17.40
N ASN A 331 7.81 -14.22 -18.66
CA ASN A 331 6.52 -14.68 -19.18
C ASN A 331 5.28 -14.02 -18.57
N TYR A 332 5.42 -12.86 -17.93
CA TYR A 332 4.27 -12.04 -17.52
C TYR A 332 3.32 -11.79 -18.71
N THR A 333 2.03 -12.01 -18.48
CA THR A 333 0.96 -11.74 -19.45
C THR A 333 -0.11 -10.90 -18.78
N LYS A 334 -0.66 -9.94 -19.53
CA LYS A 334 -1.75 -9.09 -19.05
C LYS A 334 -3.07 -9.84 -19.21
N ALA A 335 -3.99 -9.66 -18.26
CA ALA A 335 -5.38 -10.06 -18.45
C ALA A 335 -6.00 -9.33 -19.67
N PRO A 336 -6.92 -9.95 -20.41
CA PRO A 336 -7.63 -9.28 -21.49
C PRO A 336 -8.56 -8.19 -20.96
N GLY A 337 -8.82 -7.17 -21.79
CA GLY A 337 -9.75 -6.08 -21.46
C GLY A 337 -9.23 -5.10 -20.41
N ALA A 338 -10.14 -4.37 -19.78
CA ALA A 338 -9.82 -3.29 -18.84
C ALA A 338 -9.00 -3.76 -17.63
N LEU A 339 -9.24 -4.98 -17.12
CA LEU A 339 -8.46 -5.56 -16.00
C LEU A 339 -6.96 -5.68 -16.30
N GLY A 340 -6.56 -5.77 -17.57
CA GLY A 340 -5.14 -5.77 -17.97
C GLY A 340 -4.39 -4.47 -17.70
N GLU A 341 -5.11 -3.39 -17.36
CA GLU A 341 -4.52 -2.11 -16.98
C GLU A 341 -4.10 -2.04 -15.49
N TYR A 342 -4.44 -3.05 -14.68
CA TYR A 342 -4.28 -3.00 -13.23
C TYR A 342 -2.81 -2.81 -12.80
N ASN A 343 -1.89 -3.61 -13.35
CA ASN A 343 -0.50 -3.65 -12.90
C ASN A 343 0.52 -3.34 -14.00
N GLY A 344 0.44 -4.02 -15.15
CA GLY A 344 1.52 -4.04 -16.12
C GLY A 344 1.87 -2.69 -16.77
N LYS A 345 0.99 -1.68 -16.72
CA LYS A 345 1.29 -0.33 -17.23
C LYS A 345 2.17 0.50 -16.30
N PHE A 346 2.33 0.05 -15.05
CA PHE A 346 3.09 0.71 -14.00
C PHE A 346 4.51 0.15 -13.81
N MET A 347 4.90 -0.86 -14.59
CA MET A 347 6.21 -1.53 -14.53
C MET A 347 7.34 -0.70 -15.16
N VAL A 348 7.49 0.55 -14.72
CA VAL A 348 8.53 1.50 -15.13
C VAL A 348 8.78 2.52 -14.02
N SER A 349 10.04 2.85 -13.77
CA SER A 349 10.47 3.90 -12.82
C SER A 349 9.98 3.73 -11.37
N GLN A 350 9.69 2.49 -10.94
CA GLN A 350 9.25 2.17 -9.59
C GLN A 350 10.10 1.05 -8.98
N LYS A 351 10.15 0.99 -7.66
CA LYS A 351 10.87 -0.03 -6.89
C LYS A 351 9.88 -0.94 -6.17
N THR A 352 10.25 -2.20 -6.02
CA THR A 352 9.41 -3.21 -5.36
C THR A 352 9.55 -3.10 -3.83
N LEU A 353 8.45 -3.26 -3.10
CA LEU A 353 8.42 -3.43 -1.65
C LEU A 353 7.72 -4.75 -1.27
N ARG A 354 8.12 -5.34 -0.14
CA ARG A 354 7.58 -6.63 0.33
C ARG A 354 7.10 -6.56 1.79
N GLY A 355 6.40 -7.61 2.24
CA GLY A 355 5.96 -7.79 3.62
C GLY A 355 4.57 -7.27 3.96
N GLY A 356 4.16 -6.08 3.51
CA GLY A 356 2.96 -5.45 4.06
C GLY A 356 3.25 -4.62 5.30
N SER A 357 2.28 -3.84 5.73
CA SER A 357 2.42 -2.88 6.81
C SER A 357 1.33 -3.03 7.87
N VAL A 358 1.46 -2.26 8.95
CA VAL A 358 0.41 -2.12 9.98
C VAL A 358 -0.93 -1.62 9.44
N ALA A 359 -0.94 -1.03 8.24
CA ALA A 359 -2.14 -0.58 7.55
C ALA A 359 -2.67 -1.58 6.51
N THR A 360 -1.91 -2.64 6.20
CA THR A 360 -2.35 -3.65 5.24
C THR A 360 -3.43 -4.54 5.87
N SER A 361 -4.55 -4.68 5.18
CA SER A 361 -5.69 -5.46 5.67
C SER A 361 -5.35 -6.93 5.89
N GLU A 362 -5.97 -7.55 6.90
CA GLU A 362 -5.88 -8.99 7.13
C GLU A 362 -6.31 -9.78 5.89
N ASN A 363 -5.72 -10.95 5.67
CA ASN A 363 -5.99 -11.80 4.51
C ASN A 363 -5.83 -11.06 3.17
N HIS A 364 -4.82 -10.18 3.07
CA HIS A 364 -4.46 -9.47 1.84
C HIS A 364 -3.05 -9.79 1.36
N THR A 365 -2.12 -9.87 2.31
CA THR A 365 -0.70 -10.12 2.07
C THR A 365 -0.44 -11.59 1.77
N ARG A 366 0.68 -11.83 1.12
CA ARG A 366 1.26 -13.15 0.88
C ARG A 366 2.75 -13.00 0.68
N ALA A 367 3.48 -14.11 0.84
CA ALA A 367 4.92 -14.12 0.68
C ALA A 367 5.35 -13.57 -0.69
N THR A 368 4.55 -13.75 -1.74
CA THR A 368 4.80 -13.30 -3.12
C THR A 368 4.35 -11.87 -3.41
N TYR A 369 3.63 -11.20 -2.49
CA TYR A 369 2.98 -9.91 -2.76
C TYR A 369 3.96 -8.81 -3.19
N ARG A 370 3.78 -8.24 -4.38
CA ARG A 370 4.66 -7.17 -4.91
C ARG A 370 3.97 -5.81 -4.83
N ASN A 371 4.27 -5.03 -3.79
CA ASN A 371 3.91 -3.62 -3.76
C ASN A 371 4.95 -2.80 -4.53
N PHE A 372 4.58 -1.64 -5.04
CA PHE A 372 5.46 -0.81 -5.86
C PHE A 372 5.14 0.67 -5.72
N PHE A 373 6.19 1.48 -5.58
CA PHE A 373 6.08 2.93 -5.53
C PHE A 373 7.29 3.58 -6.21
N HIS A 374 7.11 4.83 -6.64
CA HIS A 374 8.23 5.65 -7.10
C HIS A 374 9.22 5.90 -5.96
N PRO A 375 10.54 5.94 -6.26
CA PRO A 375 11.58 5.96 -5.24
C PRO A 375 11.49 7.06 -4.19
N GLN A 376 10.98 8.25 -4.55
CA GLN A 376 10.91 9.43 -3.70
C GLN A 376 9.72 9.46 -2.73
N LEU A 377 8.75 8.54 -2.88
CA LEU A 377 7.50 8.57 -2.15
C LEU A 377 7.66 8.03 -0.73
N ARG A 378 6.97 8.67 0.22
CA ARG A 378 7.22 8.47 1.68
C ARG A 378 5.97 8.29 2.52
N TRP A 379 4.78 8.66 2.03
CA TRP A 379 3.59 8.69 2.88
C TRP A 379 3.07 7.31 3.27
N GLN A 380 3.45 6.29 2.51
CA GLN A 380 3.20 4.89 2.80
C GLN A 380 3.94 4.43 4.06
N PHE A 381 3.46 3.39 4.73
CA PHE A 381 4.13 2.78 5.90
C PHE A 381 5.33 1.94 5.48
N THR A 382 6.38 2.64 5.04
CA THR A 382 7.57 2.10 4.41
C THR A 382 8.77 2.14 5.34
N GLY A 383 9.55 1.07 5.36
CA GLY A 383 10.77 0.93 6.16
C GLY A 383 11.83 0.17 5.38
N LEU A 384 12.79 -0.40 6.08
CA LEU A 384 13.87 -1.17 5.47
C LEU A 384 14.35 -2.32 6.36
N ARG A 385 14.87 -3.34 5.69
CA ARG A 385 15.61 -4.47 6.24
C ARG A 385 16.94 -4.56 5.51
N LEU A 386 18.01 -4.86 6.23
CA LEU A 386 19.36 -4.89 5.65
C LEU A 386 19.72 -6.31 5.20
N ALA A 387 20.54 -6.37 4.16
CA ALA A 387 21.19 -7.56 3.66
C ALA A 387 22.69 -7.33 3.47
N ARG A 388 23.47 -8.41 3.39
CA ARG A 388 24.88 -8.41 3.02
C ARG A 388 25.22 -9.59 2.13
#